data_AF-A0A656Y8F9-F1
#
_entry.id   AF-A0A656Y8F9-F1
#
_cell.length_a   1.000
_cell.length_b   1.000
_cell.length_c   1.000
_cell.angle_alpha   90.00
_cell.angle_beta   90.00
_cell.angle_gamma   90.00
#
_symmetry.space_group_name_H-M   'P 1'
#
loop_
_entity.id
_entity.type
_entity.pdbx_description
1 polymer ?
#
loop_
_entity_poly.entity_id
_entity_poly.type
_entity_poly.pdbx_seq_one_letter_code
_entity_poly.pdbx_strand_id
1 'polypeptide(L)'
;MTEPPHGAGDALSEILRLQTEFQGRMVDETLRYLRRVQGMFEPHSPGTVLRPDAPDALAVTVPLGGRASVALDVENRQRVHTALAAVLTPLVGDDGTTWFVDADARPAFRLLAPAEQARVTVRLRVPGDVPPGLYRGLVTLRGLHPAGVPLEVTVTEVVA
;
A
#
# COMPACT_ATOMS: atom_id res chain seq x y z
N MET A 1 -34.26 30.21 55.09
CA MET A 1 -33.47 29.00 54.79
C MET A 1 -33.55 28.83 53.29
N THR A 2 -32.52 29.28 52.57
CA THR A 2 -32.54 29.42 51.11
C THR A 2 -31.50 28.47 50.57
N GLU A 3 -31.92 27.43 49.84
CA GLU A 3 -31.02 26.48 49.19
C GLU A 3 -30.15 27.19 48.13
N PRO A 4 -28.88 26.79 47.94
CA PRO A 4 -28.02 27.38 46.93
C PRO A 4 -28.35 26.80 45.54
N PRO A 5 -28.18 27.59 44.46
CA PRO A 5 -28.61 27.21 43.12
C PRO A 5 -27.68 26.12 42.54
N HIS A 6 -28.22 24.91 42.39
CA HIS A 6 -27.57 23.77 41.72
C HIS A 6 -27.64 23.93 40.19
N GLY A 7 -26.78 24.75 39.58
CA GLY A 7 -26.79 24.87 38.11
C GLY A 7 -25.54 25.42 37.45
N ALA A 8 -24.83 26.36 38.09
CA ALA A 8 -23.67 27.00 37.48
C ALA A 8 -22.39 26.15 37.56
N GLY A 9 -22.21 25.40 38.65
CA GLY A 9 -21.06 24.51 38.85
C GLY A 9 -21.07 23.30 37.91
N ASP A 10 -22.27 22.75 37.65
CA ASP A 10 -22.43 21.58 36.78
C ASP A 10 -22.26 21.96 35.31
N ALA A 11 -22.77 23.12 34.87
CA ALA A 11 -22.58 23.61 33.51
C ALA A 11 -21.11 23.92 33.20
N LEU A 12 -20.38 24.54 34.14
CA LEU A 12 -18.95 24.81 33.96
C LEU A 12 -18.13 23.51 33.94
N SER A 13 -18.46 22.56 34.81
CA SER A 13 -17.80 21.24 34.83
C SER A 13 -18.04 20.46 33.54
N GLU A 14 -19.25 20.55 32.98
CA GLU A 14 -19.59 19.91 31.71
C GLU A 14 -18.86 20.57 30.52
N ILE A 15 -18.72 21.90 30.52
CA ILE A 15 -17.94 22.62 29.50
C ILE A 15 -16.45 22.22 29.57
N LEU A 16 -15.88 22.12 30.76
CA LEU A 16 -14.49 21.69 30.94
C LEU A 16 -14.30 20.24 30.49
N ARG A 17 -15.25 19.36 30.80
CA ARG A 17 -15.26 17.96 30.35
C ARG A 17 -15.28 17.87 28.82
N LEU A 18 -16.19 18.61 28.17
CA LEU A 18 -16.32 18.65 26.72
C LEU A 18 -15.07 19.26 26.05
N GLN A 19 -14.45 20.27 26.66
CA GLN A 19 -13.19 20.83 26.16
C GLN A 19 -12.04 19.83 26.23
N THR A 20 -11.89 19.09 27.33
CA THR A 20 -10.86 18.05 27.45
C THR A 20 -11.10 16.92 26.44
N GLU A 21 -12.36 16.51 26.26
CA GLU A 21 -12.72 15.47 25.28
C GLU A 21 -12.45 15.92 23.84
N PHE A 22 -12.78 17.17 23.51
CA PHE A 22 -12.48 17.77 22.21
C PHE A 22 -10.97 17.85 21.94
N GLN A 23 -10.19 18.28 22.93
CA GLN A 23 -8.72 18.32 22.83
C GLN A 23 -8.13 16.91 22.63
N GLY A 24 -8.63 15.90 23.34
CA GLY A 24 -8.22 14.52 23.16
C GLY A 24 -8.49 14.01 21.74
N ARG A 25 -9.71 14.21 21.22
CA ARG A 25 -10.07 13.78 19.86
C ARG A 25 -9.26 14.52 18.79
N MET A 26 -9.00 15.81 18.97
CA MET A 26 -8.15 16.56 18.04
C MET A 26 -6.72 16.02 18.00
N VAL A 27 -6.14 15.69 19.15
CA VAL A 27 -4.79 15.11 19.21
C VAL A 27 -4.77 13.74 18.54
N ASP A 28 -5.75 12.89 18.82
CA ASP A 28 -5.83 11.55 18.21
C ASP A 28 -6.01 11.61 16.69
N GLU A 29 -6.88 12.49 16.19
CA GLU A 29 -7.09 12.67 14.76
C GLU A 29 -5.88 13.31 14.09
N THR A 30 -5.21 14.26 14.76
CA THR A 30 -3.95 14.85 14.28
C THR A 30 -2.86 13.79 14.18
N LEU A 31 -2.71 12.93 15.18
CA LEU A 31 -1.74 11.83 15.15
C LEU A 31 -2.10 10.77 14.10
N ARG A 32 -3.39 10.49 13.89
CA ARG A 32 -3.88 9.60 12.83
C ARG A 32 -3.58 10.18 11.45
N TYR A 33 -3.83 11.48 11.25
CA TYR A 33 -3.53 12.19 10.01
C TYR A 33 -2.02 12.25 9.76
N LEU A 34 -1.21 12.60 10.76
CA LEU A 34 0.25 12.61 10.67
C LEU A 34 0.81 11.22 10.35
N ARG A 35 0.28 10.13 10.95
CA ARG A 35 0.68 8.76 10.58
C ARG A 35 0.28 8.39 9.15
N ARG A 36 -0.87 8.85 8.67
CA ARG A 36 -1.31 8.66 7.28
C ARG A 36 -0.42 9.42 6.29
N VAL A 37 -0.04 10.66 6.63
CA VAL A 37 0.82 11.52 5.80
C VAL A 37 2.29 11.09 5.87
N GLN A 38 2.81 10.70 7.03
CA GLN A 38 4.15 10.13 7.16
C GLN A 38 4.27 8.79 6.44
N GLY A 39 3.18 8.01 6.35
CA GLY A 39 3.10 6.84 5.48
C GLY A 39 3.06 7.16 3.98
N MET A 40 2.75 8.41 3.59
CA MET A 40 2.79 8.89 2.20
C MET A 40 4.14 9.52 1.82
N PHE A 41 4.93 9.99 2.79
CA PHE A 41 6.20 10.65 2.57
C PHE A 41 7.30 10.02 3.45
N GLU A 42 7.75 8.82 3.07
CA GLU A 42 9.03 8.29 3.55
C GLU A 42 10.17 9.20 3.06
N PRO A 43 11.28 9.37 3.80
CA PRO A 43 12.42 10.15 3.35
C PRO A 43 13.04 9.50 2.11
N HIS A 44 12.84 10.15 0.96
CA HIS A 44 13.37 9.70 -0.32
C HIS A 44 14.87 10.01 -0.39
N SER A 45 15.70 9.04 0.00
CA SER A 45 17.13 9.05 -0.35
C SER A 45 17.30 8.52 -1.78
N PRO A 46 17.85 9.31 -2.73
CA PRO A 46 18.11 8.83 -4.08
C PRO A 46 19.11 7.67 -4.01
N GLY A 47 18.77 6.49 -4.54
CA GLY A 47 19.78 5.44 -4.69
C GLY A 47 19.32 4.01 -4.91
N THR A 48 18.08 3.63 -4.64
CA THR A 48 17.65 2.24 -4.91
C THR A 48 17.08 2.12 -6.31
N VAL A 49 17.76 1.34 -7.14
CA VAL A 49 17.50 1.20 -8.58
C VAL A 49 17.02 -0.22 -8.83
N LEU A 50 15.87 -0.37 -9.48
CA LEU A 50 15.48 -1.64 -10.10
C LEU A 50 16.58 -2.02 -11.10
N ARG A 51 16.95 -3.30 -11.21
CA ARG A 51 18.01 -3.68 -12.15
C ARG A 51 17.71 -3.08 -13.54
N PRO A 52 18.72 -2.50 -14.22
CA PRO A 52 18.54 -1.91 -15.54
C PRO A 52 18.12 -2.91 -16.63
N ASP A 53 18.17 -4.21 -16.35
CA ASP A 53 17.70 -5.29 -17.23
C ASP A 53 16.28 -5.77 -16.86
N ALA A 54 15.61 -5.12 -15.91
CA ALA A 54 14.22 -5.42 -15.63
C ALA A 54 13.37 -4.98 -16.83
N PRO A 55 12.41 -5.81 -17.28
CA PRO A 55 11.55 -5.44 -18.38
C PRO A 55 10.78 -4.15 -18.05
N ASP A 56 10.51 -3.33 -19.08
CA ASP A 56 9.76 -2.08 -18.95
C ASP A 56 8.39 -2.28 -18.26
N ALA A 57 7.85 -3.50 -18.35
CA ALA A 57 6.68 -3.96 -17.62
C ALA A 57 6.79 -5.45 -17.23
N LEU A 58 6.21 -5.79 -16.08
CA LEU A 58 5.89 -7.17 -15.73
C LEU A 58 4.59 -7.55 -16.45
N ALA A 59 4.66 -8.43 -17.44
CA ALA A 59 3.49 -8.90 -18.16
C ALA A 59 3.18 -10.37 -17.84
N VAL A 60 1.90 -10.69 -17.61
CA VAL A 60 1.45 -12.07 -17.43
C VAL A 60 0.07 -12.29 -18.02
N THR A 61 -0.17 -13.49 -18.56
CA THR A 61 -1.48 -13.94 -19.04
C THR A 61 -2.02 -15.02 -18.12
N VAL A 62 -3.30 -14.95 -17.79
CA VAL A 62 -3.92 -15.82 -16.79
C VAL A 62 -5.40 -16.03 -17.12
N PRO A 63 -5.92 -17.27 -17.05
CA PRO A 63 -7.35 -17.49 -17.25
C PRO A 63 -8.16 -16.93 -16.08
N LEU A 64 -9.43 -16.63 -16.35
CA LEU A 64 -10.42 -16.27 -15.34
C LEU A 64 -10.46 -17.31 -14.20
N GLY A 65 -10.52 -16.86 -12.94
CA GLY A 65 -10.40 -17.75 -11.77
C GLY A 65 -8.99 -18.34 -11.55
N GLY A 66 -8.03 -18.03 -12.43
CA GLY A 66 -6.69 -18.58 -12.44
C GLY A 66 -5.72 -17.93 -11.46
N ARG A 67 -4.47 -18.39 -11.53
CA ARG A 67 -3.36 -17.85 -10.73
C ARG A 67 -2.17 -17.53 -11.63
N ALA A 68 -1.50 -16.44 -11.31
CA ALA A 68 -0.29 -16.00 -11.98
C ALA A 68 0.81 -15.69 -10.97
N SER A 69 2.06 -15.67 -11.42
CA SER A 69 3.17 -15.18 -10.62
C SER A 69 4.12 -14.34 -11.47
N VAL A 70 4.53 -13.20 -10.92
CA VAL A 70 5.57 -12.34 -11.49
C VAL A 70 6.72 -12.25 -10.50
N ALA A 71 7.94 -12.04 -11.01
CA ALA A 71 9.13 -11.97 -10.18
C ALA A 71 9.97 -10.72 -10.51
N LEU A 72 10.56 -10.14 -9.49
CA LEU A 72 11.40 -8.96 -9.53
C LEU A 72 12.71 -9.27 -8.83
N ASP A 73 13.83 -8.94 -9.47
CA ASP A 73 15.14 -8.97 -8.83
C ASP A 73 15.50 -7.56 -8.38
N VAL A 74 15.77 -7.41 -7.08
CA VAL A 74 15.96 -6.13 -6.41
C VAL A 74 17.37 -6.08 -5.82
N GLU A 75 18.06 -4.97 -6.03
CA GLU A 75 19.41 -4.70 -5.51
C GLU A 75 19.37 -3.43 -4.66
N ASN A 76 19.85 -3.52 -3.42
CA ASN A 76 20.02 -2.34 -2.59
C ASN A 76 21.33 -1.62 -2.94
N ARG A 77 21.27 -0.58 -3.77
CA ARG A 77 22.42 0.28 -4.11
C ARG A 77 22.65 1.44 -3.14
N GLN A 78 21.83 1.58 -2.11
CA GLN A 78 22.03 2.59 -1.07
C GLN A 78 23.13 2.16 -0.09
N ARG A 79 23.68 3.14 0.65
CA ARG A 79 24.70 2.90 1.69
C ARG A 79 24.10 2.53 3.06
N VAL A 80 22.79 2.30 3.11
CA VAL A 80 22.03 2.00 4.34
C VAL A 80 21.20 0.74 4.14
N HIS A 81 20.72 0.17 5.25
CA HIS A 81 19.75 -0.92 5.17
C HIS A 81 18.42 -0.40 4.64
N THR A 82 17.78 -1.18 3.78
CA THR A 82 16.56 -0.77 3.08
C THR A 82 15.49 -1.82 3.28
N ALA A 83 14.32 -1.39 3.72
CA ALA A 83 13.16 -2.26 3.79
C ALA A 83 12.75 -2.68 2.37
N LEU A 84 12.36 -3.93 2.21
CA LEU A 84 11.81 -4.49 0.98
C LEU A 84 10.46 -5.11 1.31
N ALA A 85 9.40 -4.48 0.82
CA ALA A 85 8.04 -5.02 0.86
C ALA A 85 7.31 -4.62 -0.41
N ALA A 86 6.80 -5.59 -1.17
CA ALA A 86 6.05 -5.34 -2.37
C ALA A 86 4.59 -5.02 -2.05
N VAL A 87 4.06 -4.00 -2.72
CA VAL A 87 2.66 -3.57 -2.62
C VAL A 87 2.14 -3.34 -4.02
N LEU A 88 0.95 -3.88 -4.30
CA LEU A 88 0.31 -3.75 -5.59
C LEU A 88 -0.76 -2.66 -5.53
N THR A 89 -0.84 -1.85 -6.59
CA THR A 89 -2.01 -0.99 -6.80
C THR A 89 -3.20 -1.85 -7.26
N PRO A 90 -4.43 -1.33 -7.17
CA PRO A 90 -5.53 -1.88 -7.96
C PRO A 90 -5.11 -1.94 -9.43
N LEU A 91 -5.59 -2.97 -10.12
CA LEU A 91 -5.42 -3.09 -11.57
C LEU A 91 -6.68 -2.55 -12.25
N VAL A 92 -6.51 -1.76 -13.30
CA VAL A 92 -7.62 -1.11 -14.00
C VAL A 92 -7.65 -1.60 -15.44
N GLY A 93 -8.82 -2.05 -15.88
CA GLY A 93 -9.10 -2.45 -17.26
C GLY A 93 -9.35 -1.26 -18.17
N ASP A 94 -9.26 -1.46 -19.48
CA ASP A 94 -9.55 -0.43 -20.49
C ASP A 94 -11.02 0.05 -20.46
N ASP A 95 -11.92 -0.77 -19.92
CA ASP A 95 -13.34 -0.50 -19.70
C ASP A 95 -13.62 0.27 -18.39
N GLY A 96 -12.59 0.57 -17.60
CA GLY A 96 -12.69 1.18 -16.28
C GLY A 96 -12.98 0.21 -15.14
N THR A 97 -13.07 -1.10 -15.41
CA THR A 97 -13.24 -2.10 -14.36
C THR A 97 -12.01 -2.10 -13.46
N THR A 98 -12.24 -1.98 -12.14
CA THR A 98 -11.17 -1.99 -11.14
C THR A 98 -11.13 -3.34 -10.44
N TRP A 99 -9.99 -4.00 -10.53
CA TRP A 99 -9.68 -5.24 -9.82
C TRP A 99 -8.76 -4.96 -8.63
N PHE A 100 -9.30 -5.15 -7.43
CA PHE A 100 -8.52 -5.15 -6.18
C PHE A 100 -7.85 -6.52 -6.00
N VAL A 101 -6.55 -6.55 -6.20
CA VAL A 101 -5.79 -7.81 -6.30
C VAL A 101 -5.64 -8.50 -4.95
N ASP A 102 -6.06 -9.76 -4.87
CA ASP A 102 -5.58 -10.70 -3.83
C ASP A 102 -4.19 -11.19 -4.23
N ALA A 103 -3.15 -10.56 -3.66
CA ALA A 103 -1.75 -10.85 -3.97
C ALA A 103 -0.96 -11.35 -2.74
N ASP A 104 -0.17 -12.41 -2.94
CA ASP A 104 0.81 -12.90 -1.96
C ASP A 104 2.22 -12.57 -2.46
N ALA A 105 2.89 -11.64 -1.77
CA ALA A 105 4.28 -11.28 -2.05
C ALA A 105 5.25 -12.10 -1.17
N ARG A 106 6.29 -12.66 -1.79
CA ARG A 106 7.33 -13.45 -1.13
C ARG A 106 8.73 -12.94 -1.47
N PRO A 107 9.57 -12.61 -0.47
CA PRO A 107 9.20 -12.49 0.95
C PRO A 107 8.17 -11.37 1.15
N ALA A 108 7.32 -11.51 2.17
CA ALA A 108 6.37 -10.45 2.52
C ALA A 108 7.07 -9.19 3.01
N PHE A 109 8.19 -9.38 3.70
CA PHE A 109 9.11 -8.34 4.14
C PHE A 109 10.53 -8.89 4.22
N ARG A 110 11.52 -8.06 3.88
CA ARG A 110 12.94 -8.32 4.12
C ARG A 110 13.67 -7.01 4.35
N LEU A 111 14.70 -7.02 5.19
CA LEU A 111 15.65 -5.93 5.28
C LEU A 111 16.86 -6.28 4.41
N LEU A 112 17.22 -5.42 3.47
CA LEU A 112 18.39 -5.59 2.60
C LEU A 112 19.55 -4.73 3.10
N ALA A 113 20.71 -5.35 3.34
CA ALA A 113 21.96 -4.65 3.58
C ALA A 113 22.44 -3.92 2.29
N PRO A 114 23.37 -2.96 2.41
CA PRO A 114 24.01 -2.35 1.25
C PRO A 114 24.62 -3.40 0.30
N ALA A 115 24.40 -3.22 -1.00
CA ALA A 115 24.75 -4.14 -2.10
C ALA A 115 24.10 -5.54 -2.04
N GLU A 116 23.21 -5.80 -1.09
CA GLU A 116 22.46 -7.06 -1.03
C GLU A 116 21.41 -7.14 -2.15
N GLN A 117 21.21 -8.35 -2.65
CA GLN A 117 20.20 -8.66 -3.66
C GLN A 117 19.15 -9.60 -3.10
N ALA A 118 17.91 -9.40 -3.53
CA ALA A 118 16.82 -10.31 -3.22
C ALA A 118 15.86 -10.43 -4.41
N ARG A 119 15.25 -11.62 -4.51
CA ARG A 119 14.15 -11.87 -5.44
C ARG A 119 12.82 -11.74 -4.71
N VAL A 120 11.92 -10.94 -5.27
CA VAL A 120 10.53 -10.83 -4.82
C VAL A 120 9.63 -11.51 -5.84
N THR A 121 8.79 -12.43 -5.39
CA THR A 121 7.76 -13.05 -6.22
C THR A 121 6.40 -12.58 -5.74
N VAL A 122 5.60 -12.05 -6.65
CA VAL A 122 4.21 -11.68 -6.39
C VAL A 122 3.32 -12.71 -7.06
N ARG A 123 2.46 -13.35 -6.27
CA ARG A 123 1.45 -14.29 -6.76
C ARG A 123 0.10 -13.59 -6.81
N LEU A 124 -0.60 -13.69 -7.92
CA LEU A 124 -1.87 -13.05 -8.20
C LEU A 124 -2.95 -14.13 -8.30
N ARG A 125 -4.16 -13.83 -7.81
CA ARG A 125 -5.35 -14.65 -8.03
C ARG A 125 -6.40 -13.82 -8.77
N VAL A 126 -6.80 -14.30 -9.94
CA VAL A 126 -7.85 -13.64 -10.73
C VAL A 126 -9.21 -14.08 -10.19
N PRO A 127 -10.07 -13.15 -9.76
CA PRO A 127 -11.45 -13.49 -9.39
C PRO A 127 -12.22 -14.10 -10.56
N GLY A 128 -13.29 -14.86 -10.26
CA GLY A 128 -14.11 -15.50 -11.30
C GLY A 128 -15.10 -14.55 -12.00
N ASP A 129 -15.26 -13.34 -11.49
CA ASP A 129 -16.24 -12.33 -11.89
C ASP A 129 -15.63 -11.11 -12.59
N VAL A 130 -14.29 -11.06 -12.71
CA VAL A 130 -13.58 -9.99 -13.44
C VAL A 130 -13.71 -10.26 -14.95
N PRO A 131 -14.18 -9.31 -15.77
CA PRO A 131 -14.28 -9.50 -17.22
C PRO A 131 -12.91 -9.86 -17.86
N PRO A 132 -12.87 -10.73 -18.89
CA PRO A 132 -11.68 -10.92 -19.69
C PRO A 132 -11.19 -9.60 -20.30
N GLY A 133 -9.88 -9.40 -20.36
CA GLY A 133 -9.30 -8.14 -20.81
C GLY A 133 -7.91 -7.88 -20.27
N LEU A 134 -7.34 -6.74 -20.64
CA LEU A 134 -6.05 -6.28 -20.17
C LEU A 134 -6.22 -5.35 -18.97
N TYR A 135 -5.57 -5.69 -17.87
CA TYR A 135 -5.58 -4.93 -16.63
C TYR A 135 -4.19 -4.37 -16.33
N ARG A 136 -4.11 -3.08 -15.98
CA ARG A 136 -2.84 -2.39 -15.73
C ARG A 136 -2.76 -1.80 -14.33
N GLY A 137 -1.58 -1.85 -13.73
CA GLY A 137 -1.27 -1.16 -12.49
C GLY A 137 0.22 -1.19 -12.20
N LEU A 138 0.60 -1.13 -10.92
CA LEU A 138 1.98 -1.02 -10.48
C LEU A 138 2.29 -2.00 -9.34
N VAL A 139 3.49 -2.59 -9.39
CA VAL A 139 4.14 -3.17 -8.22
C VAL A 139 5.09 -2.13 -7.65
N THR A 140 4.77 -1.63 -6.46
CA THR A 140 5.63 -0.71 -5.72
C THR A 140 6.43 -1.48 -4.69
N LEU A 141 7.65 -1.02 -4.39
CA LEU A 141 8.49 -1.59 -3.36
C LEU A 141 8.73 -0.52 -2.30
N ARG A 142 8.23 -0.72 -1.08
CA ARG A 142 8.49 0.20 0.03
C ARG A 142 9.98 0.25 0.32
N GLY A 143 10.51 1.43 0.68
CA GLY A 143 11.94 1.66 0.85
C GLY A 143 12.75 1.85 -0.46
N LEU A 144 12.14 1.67 -1.64
CA LEU A 144 12.77 1.91 -2.94
C LEU A 144 12.17 3.12 -3.66
N HIS A 145 12.80 3.53 -4.77
CA HIS A 145 12.36 4.67 -5.59
C HIS A 145 10.87 4.54 -5.98
N PRO A 146 10.07 5.62 -5.86
CA PRO A 146 8.61 5.58 -5.88
C PRO A 146 7.97 5.29 -7.25
N ALA A 147 8.76 5.17 -8.31
CA ALA A 147 8.24 4.99 -9.68
C ALA A 147 7.44 3.68 -9.86
N GLY A 148 7.66 2.67 -9.01
CA GLY A 148 7.04 1.35 -9.16
C GLY A 148 7.47 0.64 -10.45
N VAL A 149 7.02 -0.60 -10.61
CA VAL A 149 7.18 -1.38 -11.84
C VAL A 149 5.81 -1.57 -12.47
N PRO A 150 5.60 -1.17 -13.74
CA PRO A 150 4.36 -1.47 -14.46
C PRO A 150 4.04 -2.96 -14.41
N LEU A 151 2.78 -3.28 -14.12
CA LEU A 151 2.23 -4.62 -14.13
C LEU A 151 1.06 -4.67 -15.11
N GLU A 152 1.15 -5.57 -16.08
CA GLU A 152 0.13 -5.86 -17.08
C GLU A 152 -0.35 -7.30 -16.91
N VAL A 153 -1.66 -7.46 -16.73
CA VAL A 153 -2.29 -8.77 -16.55
C VAL A 153 -3.36 -8.94 -17.62
N THR A 154 -3.13 -9.87 -18.54
CA THR A 154 -4.13 -10.27 -19.54
C THR A 154 -4.98 -11.40 -18.98
N VAL A 155 -6.25 -11.11 -18.69
CA VAL A 155 -7.23 -12.09 -18.26
C VAL A 155 -7.90 -12.70 -19.49
N THR A 156 -7.80 -14.02 -19.63
CA THR A 156 -8.44 -14.78 -20.73
C THR A 156 -9.64 -15.56 -20.21
N GLU A 157 -10.54 -15.95 -21.11
CA GLU A 157 -11.62 -16.88 -20.75
C GLU A 157 -11.09 -18.23 -20.26
N VAL A 158 -11.91 -18.95 -19.49
CA VAL A 158 -11.65 -20.35 -19.17
C VAL A 158 -11.96 -21.17 -20.42
N VAL A 159 -10.92 -21.75 -21.02
CA VAL A 159 -11.14 -22.78 -22.05
C VAL A 159 -11.65 -24.02 -21.34
N ALA A 160 -12.92 -24.34 -21.57
CA ALA A 160 -13.58 -25.54 -21.07
C ALA A 160 -13.05 -26.82 -21.74
#